data_AF-A0A5Q4T5U9-F1
#
_entry.id   AF-A0A5Q4T5U9-F1
#
_cell.length_a   1.000
_cell.length_b   1.000
_cell.length_c   1.000
_cell.angle_alpha   90.00
_cell.angle_beta   90.00
_cell.angle_gamma   90.00
#
_symmetry.space_group_name_H-M   'P 1'
#
loop_
_entity.id
_entity.type
_entity.pdbx_description
1 polymer ?
#
loop_
_entity_poly.entity_id
_entity_poly.type
_entity_poly.pdbx_seq_one_letter_code
_entity_poly.pdbx_strand_id
1 'polypeptide(L)'
;MPLSPSDLLTEADATRLAGGGVIGCETDGAVVLLGDAATVIIADARDGLGVSGVWSSRRLHLYGPFVDDVGLRLFGHPWGDPGSSWTQRPDPRPVHLLTRLPEGCVYLGVARQGAGQARYTDGSLTHAALTIEPELPSDLLNRVRPPAEPEALADLGWLARVHTSPLEALTEFVEGWIPETGEDLGELTRGACNVPPPLAEFCRLARRRPALLGVQNRLRTPSSWRAARDGLIAFGDESQGGFTWLFDPSRSDPEVWIDQDGHEPRREHQPMSGFLLQFALFETMRNAPYVAQRSDLAAEHVDKVTTALTPVPWEPWRWPNDSTRFHVAPGLIAETTDQWHGNTSVWAGAVHRSVLKPLGQLGIPWTTFEG
;
A
#
# COMPACT_ATOMS: atom_id res chain seq x y z
N MET A 1 20.14 27.09 19.32
CA MET A 1 18.92 27.03 20.15
C MET A 1 18.33 25.64 19.92
N PRO A 2 17.94 24.87 20.95
CA PRO A 2 17.27 23.59 20.71
C PRO A 2 15.92 23.87 20.03
N LEU A 3 15.70 23.28 18.86
CA LEU A 3 14.41 23.36 18.17
C LEU A 3 13.48 22.27 18.70
N SER A 4 12.24 22.64 18.92
CA SER A 4 11.14 21.74 19.27
C SER A 4 10.24 21.51 18.05
N PRO A 5 9.64 20.33 17.90
CA PRO A 5 8.62 20.11 16.88
C PRO A 5 7.53 21.19 16.99
N SER A 6 7.06 21.68 15.84
CA SER A 6 6.12 22.80 15.67
C SER A 6 6.73 24.21 15.71
N ASP A 7 8.03 24.36 16.00
CA ASP A 7 8.70 25.65 15.93
C ASP A 7 8.59 26.25 14.52
N LEU A 8 8.25 27.54 14.44
CA LEU A 8 8.13 28.26 13.19
C LEU A 8 9.42 29.01 12.89
N LEU A 9 9.99 28.76 11.72
CA LEU A 9 11.21 29.36 11.23
C LEU A 9 10.94 30.17 9.96
N THR A 10 11.73 31.22 9.73
CA THR A 10 11.82 31.77 8.38
C THR A 10 12.55 30.77 7.47
N GLU A 11 12.34 30.85 6.15
CA GLU A 11 13.06 29.97 5.22
C GLU A 11 14.58 30.20 5.25
N ALA A 12 15.01 31.44 5.52
CA ALA A 12 16.41 31.75 5.75
C ALA A 12 16.96 31.06 7.02
N ASP A 13 16.18 31.02 8.10
CA ASP A 13 16.56 30.37 9.36
C ASP A 13 16.62 28.85 9.20
N ALA A 14 15.66 28.28 8.47
CA ALA A 14 15.64 26.87 8.10
C ALA A 14 16.88 26.48 7.27
N THR A 15 17.22 27.27 6.26
CA THR A 15 18.41 27.06 5.42
C THR A 15 19.69 27.12 6.24
N ARG A 16 19.78 28.03 7.22
CA ARG A 16 20.95 28.15 8.11
C ARG A 16 21.21 26.90 8.96
N LEU A 17 20.24 26.00 9.14
CA LEU A 17 20.46 24.72 9.82
C LEU A 17 21.44 23.82 9.07
N ALA A 18 21.54 23.93 7.74
CA ALA A 18 22.48 23.15 6.94
C ALA A 18 23.95 23.55 7.21
N GLY A 19 24.18 24.78 7.67
CA GLY A 19 25.52 25.34 7.87
C GLY A 19 26.08 26.00 6.60
N GLY A 20 27.39 25.87 6.40
CA GLY A 20 28.10 26.38 5.22
C GLY A 20 28.15 25.38 4.06
N GLY A 21 28.59 25.85 2.89
CA GLY A 21 28.88 25.00 1.73
C GLY A 21 27.65 24.26 1.17
N VAL A 22 26.47 24.88 1.26
CA VAL A 22 25.19 24.24 0.96
C VAL A 22 25.07 23.88 -0.53
N ILE A 23 24.79 22.62 -0.81
CA ILE A 23 24.35 22.11 -2.11
C ILE A 23 22.84 21.89 -2.04
N GLY A 24 22.08 22.59 -2.89
CA GLY A 24 20.63 22.45 -2.98
C GLY A 24 20.20 21.52 -4.11
N CYS A 25 19.27 20.63 -3.83
CA CYS A 25 18.58 19.79 -4.81
C CYS A 25 17.07 20.03 -4.67
N GLU A 26 16.44 20.56 -5.71
CA GLU A 26 14.99 20.71 -5.77
C GLU A 26 14.36 19.43 -6.34
N THR A 27 13.20 19.07 -5.80
CA THR A 27 12.33 17.99 -6.29
C THR A 27 10.90 18.47 -6.31
N ASP A 28 10.01 17.70 -6.94
CA ASP A 28 8.58 18.04 -6.88
C ASP A 28 8.08 17.93 -5.44
N GLY A 29 7.73 19.08 -4.85
CA GLY A 29 7.21 19.19 -3.49
C GLY A 29 8.27 19.31 -2.38
N ALA A 30 9.58 19.29 -2.65
CA ALA A 30 10.57 19.53 -1.60
C ALA A 30 11.92 20.04 -2.11
N VAL A 31 12.65 20.75 -1.24
CA VAL A 31 14.08 21.06 -1.42
C VAL A 31 14.91 20.33 -0.37
N VAL A 32 16.03 19.74 -0.82
CA VAL A 32 17.03 19.07 0.01
C VAL A 32 18.31 19.89 -0.02
N LEU A 33 18.78 20.31 1.14
CA LEU A 33 19.97 21.12 1.33
C LEU A 33 21.02 20.29 2.05
N LEU A 34 22.15 20.04 1.38
CA LEU A 34 23.29 19.31 1.93
C LEU A 34 24.32 20.33 2.39
N GLY A 35 24.49 20.50 3.71
CA GLY A 35 25.52 21.38 4.25
C GLY A 35 26.51 20.65 5.16
N ASP A 36 27.50 21.42 5.63
CA ASP A 36 28.57 20.92 6.50
C ASP A 36 28.05 20.50 7.88
N ALA A 37 27.06 21.20 8.44
CA ALA A 37 26.49 20.93 9.76
C ALA A 37 25.39 19.87 9.72
N ALA A 38 24.50 19.92 8.72
CA ALA A 38 23.34 19.05 8.63
C ALA A 38 22.83 18.88 7.20
N THR A 39 21.93 17.93 7.01
CA THR A 39 21.00 17.93 5.86
C THR A 39 19.70 18.60 6.30
N VAL A 40 19.12 19.44 5.46
CA VAL A 40 17.83 20.07 5.72
C VAL A 40 16.88 19.73 4.58
N ILE A 41 15.70 19.24 4.91
CA ILE A 41 14.63 18.95 3.95
C ILE A 41 13.47 19.88 4.25
N ILE A 42 13.07 20.69 3.27
CA ILE A 42 11.90 21.58 3.38
C ILE A 42 10.89 21.13 2.33
N ALA A 43 9.83 20.48 2.77
CA ALA A 43 8.73 20.01 1.93
C ALA A 43 7.60 21.03 1.85
N ASP A 44 6.83 21.05 0.76
CA ASP A 44 5.57 21.79 0.68
C ASP A 44 4.47 21.04 1.44
N ALA A 45 3.51 21.79 2.00
CA ALA A 45 2.31 21.21 2.59
C ALA A 45 1.32 20.75 1.51
N ARG A 46 1.49 19.51 1.03
CA ARG A 46 0.65 18.91 -0.02
C ARG A 46 0.21 17.49 0.35
N ASP A 47 -0.94 17.09 -0.14
CA ASP A 47 -1.51 15.76 0.03
C ASP A 47 -1.46 14.98 -1.30
N GLY A 48 -0.27 14.53 -1.68
CA GLY A 48 -0.05 13.85 -2.97
C GLY A 48 0.85 12.63 -2.82
N LEU A 49 0.48 11.52 -3.45
CA LEU A 49 1.21 10.25 -3.32
C LEU A 49 2.52 10.22 -4.12
N GLY A 50 2.62 11.02 -5.19
CA GLY A 50 3.75 11.06 -6.10
C GLY A 50 4.67 12.27 -5.94
N VAL A 51 4.51 13.05 -4.86
CA VAL A 51 5.31 14.24 -4.60
C VAL A 51 6.08 14.08 -3.30
N SER A 52 7.26 14.68 -3.21
CA SER A 52 8.04 14.72 -1.97
C SER A 52 7.25 15.46 -0.89
N GLY A 53 7.17 14.88 0.31
CA GLY A 53 6.42 15.49 1.40
C GLY A 53 6.17 14.57 2.59
N VAL A 54 5.52 15.14 3.60
CA VAL A 54 5.06 14.38 4.76
C VAL A 54 4.01 13.37 4.29
N TRP A 55 4.21 12.10 4.64
CA TRP A 55 3.33 10.99 4.28
C TRP A 55 2.45 10.56 5.44
N SER A 56 3.01 10.41 6.63
CA SER A 56 2.23 10.05 7.83
C SER A 56 2.86 10.69 9.06
N SER A 57 2.29 10.43 10.24
CA SER A 57 2.86 10.89 11.51
C SER A 57 4.33 10.49 11.71
N ARG A 58 4.76 9.42 11.02
CA ARG A 58 6.11 8.85 11.13
C ARG A 58 6.90 8.85 9.84
N ARG A 59 6.35 9.26 8.70
CA ARG A 59 7.02 9.12 7.40
C ARG A 59 7.05 10.41 6.61
N LEU A 60 8.20 10.71 6.02
CA LEU A 60 8.38 11.67 4.95
C LEU A 60 8.93 10.94 3.73
N HIS A 61 8.32 11.14 2.57
CA HIS A 61 8.76 10.55 1.32
C HIS A 61 9.45 11.60 0.45
N LEU A 62 10.47 11.16 -0.27
CA LEU A 62 11.26 11.93 -1.20
C LEU A 62 11.23 11.22 -2.55
N TYR A 63 10.83 11.93 -3.61
CA TYR A 63 10.79 11.42 -4.98
C TYR A 63 11.78 12.18 -5.85
N GLY A 64 12.60 11.41 -6.56
CA GLY A 64 13.72 11.91 -7.36
C GLY A 64 13.37 12.16 -8.83
N PRO A 65 14.39 12.32 -9.69
CA PRO A 65 15.79 11.95 -9.45
C PRO A 65 16.52 12.91 -8.50
N PHE A 66 17.40 12.37 -7.65
CA PHE A 66 18.33 13.15 -6.84
C PHE A 66 19.77 13.02 -7.36
N VAL A 67 20.59 14.05 -7.13
CA VAL A 67 22.04 13.97 -7.31
C VAL A 67 22.65 12.93 -6.36
N ASP A 68 23.69 12.23 -6.80
CA ASP A 68 24.33 11.12 -6.08
C ASP A 68 24.70 11.47 -4.63
N ASP A 69 25.13 12.71 -4.40
CA ASP A 69 25.48 13.24 -3.08
C ASP A 69 24.32 13.12 -2.07
N VAL A 70 23.06 13.26 -2.50
CA VAL A 70 21.90 13.10 -1.61
C VAL A 70 21.77 11.65 -1.15
N GLY A 71 21.86 10.71 -2.10
CA GLY A 71 21.79 9.27 -1.80
C GLY A 71 22.93 8.83 -0.88
N LEU A 72 24.16 9.26 -1.20
CA LEU A 72 25.34 9.00 -0.37
C LEU A 72 25.20 9.59 1.03
N ARG A 73 24.72 10.83 1.15
CA ARG A 73 24.53 11.49 2.44
C ARG A 73 23.51 10.76 3.31
N LEU A 74 22.37 10.41 2.72
CA LEU A 74 21.24 9.85 3.46
C LEU A 74 21.41 8.35 3.74
N PHE A 75 21.97 7.58 2.80
CA PHE A 75 21.97 6.11 2.87
C PHE A 75 23.36 5.47 2.73
N GLY A 76 24.41 6.25 2.45
CA GLY A 76 25.74 5.73 2.13
C GLY A 76 25.82 5.20 0.69
N HIS A 77 26.89 4.47 0.37
CA HIS A 77 27.06 3.89 -0.96
C HIS A 77 25.98 2.84 -1.26
N PRO A 78 25.44 2.81 -2.50
CA PRO A 78 24.53 1.75 -2.92
C PRO A 78 25.17 0.37 -2.77
N TRP A 79 24.35 -0.63 -2.44
CA TRP A 79 24.81 -2.01 -2.35
C TRP A 79 25.27 -2.51 -3.73
N GLY A 80 26.49 -3.04 -3.82
CA GLY A 80 27.04 -3.64 -5.04
C GLY A 80 27.97 -2.76 -5.88
N ASP A 81 28.28 -1.53 -5.42
CA ASP A 81 29.31 -0.71 -6.05
C ASP A 81 30.72 -1.33 -5.81
N PRO A 82 31.47 -1.71 -6.85
CA PRO A 82 32.79 -2.34 -6.71
C PRO A 82 33.86 -1.47 -6.03
N GLY A 83 33.60 -0.18 -5.79
CA GLY A 83 34.45 0.71 -4.98
C GLY A 83 34.11 0.76 -3.48
N SER A 84 33.07 0.05 -3.02
CA SER A 84 32.50 0.19 -1.66
C SER A 84 33.30 -0.51 -0.55
N SER A 85 34.52 -0.06 -0.31
CA SER A 85 35.29 -0.49 0.86
C SER A 85 34.94 0.38 2.09
N TRP A 86 34.23 -0.22 3.06
CA TRP A 86 34.12 0.19 4.48
C TRP A 86 33.29 1.41 4.91
N THR A 87 32.80 2.28 4.02
CA THR A 87 31.87 3.38 4.38
C THR A 87 30.44 3.13 3.89
N GLN A 88 29.85 2.01 4.31
CA GLN A 88 28.42 1.69 4.06
C GLN A 88 27.47 2.40 5.03
N ARG A 89 27.96 3.34 5.85
CA ARG A 89 27.15 4.00 6.86
C ARG A 89 26.62 5.33 6.32
N PRO A 90 25.34 5.64 6.57
CA PRO A 90 24.83 6.97 6.31
C PRO A 90 25.64 7.97 7.13
N ASP A 91 25.69 9.20 6.63
CA ASP A 91 26.44 10.24 7.32
C ASP A 91 25.81 10.53 8.70
N PRO A 92 26.61 10.66 9.76
CA PRO A 92 26.10 10.80 11.12
C PRO A 92 25.43 12.16 11.41
N ARG A 93 25.61 13.16 10.54
CA ARG A 93 25.03 14.49 10.75
C ARG A 93 23.49 14.43 10.68
N PRO A 94 22.79 15.25 11.47
CA PRO A 94 21.34 15.21 11.55
C PRO A 94 20.69 15.57 10.22
N VAL A 95 19.51 15.01 9.98
CA VAL A 95 18.62 15.35 8.87
C VAL A 95 17.42 16.10 9.44
N HIS A 96 17.42 17.42 9.35
CA HIS A 96 16.33 18.26 9.84
C HIS A 96 15.17 18.26 8.84
N LEU A 97 13.95 18.07 9.34
CA LEU A 97 12.74 18.03 8.55
C LEU A 97 11.88 19.27 8.82
N LEU A 98 11.42 19.92 7.76
CA LEU A 98 10.53 21.06 7.82
C LEU A 98 9.45 20.97 6.75
N THR A 99 8.32 21.63 7.02
CA THR A 99 7.27 21.88 6.02
C THR A 99 7.04 23.38 5.83
N ARG A 100 7.00 23.81 4.57
CA ARG A 100 6.66 25.16 4.14
C ARG A 100 5.15 25.39 4.24
N LEU A 101 4.77 26.41 5.00
CA LEU A 101 3.42 26.97 5.14
C LEU A 101 3.43 28.46 4.78
N PRO A 102 2.27 29.10 4.55
CA PRO A 102 2.19 30.53 4.27
C PRO A 102 2.89 31.43 5.31
N GLU A 103 2.88 31.03 6.57
CA GLU A 103 3.48 31.74 7.70
C GLU A 103 4.99 31.47 7.90
N GLY A 104 5.57 30.48 7.21
CA GLY A 104 6.98 30.10 7.35
C GLY A 104 7.22 28.58 7.27
N CYS A 105 8.40 28.14 7.70
CA CYS A 105 8.77 26.72 7.74
C CYS A 105 8.55 26.15 9.14
N VAL A 106 7.64 25.20 9.27
CA VAL A 106 7.39 24.49 10.54
C VAL A 106 8.37 23.34 10.69
N TYR A 107 9.11 23.32 11.80
CA TYR A 107 10.05 22.26 12.13
C TYR A 107 9.32 21.00 12.60
N LEU A 108 9.65 19.84 12.03
CA LEU A 108 9.00 18.56 12.31
C LEU A 108 9.82 17.67 13.25
N GLY A 109 11.12 17.92 13.35
CA GLY A 109 12.07 17.04 14.05
C GLY A 109 13.22 16.62 13.15
N VAL A 110 13.81 15.47 13.48
CA VAL A 110 14.89 14.87 12.71
C VAL A 110 14.42 13.61 12.00
N ALA A 111 15.00 13.31 10.85
CA ALA A 111 14.80 12.06 10.16
C ALA A 111 15.79 11.00 10.66
N ARG A 112 15.28 9.77 10.78
CA ARG A 112 16.05 8.54 10.80
C ARG A 112 15.91 7.78 9.49
N GLN A 113 17.00 7.16 9.08
CA GLN A 113 17.01 6.28 7.92
C GLN A 113 16.81 4.83 8.37
N GLY A 114 15.84 4.14 7.75
CA GLY A 114 15.62 2.71 7.93
C GLY A 114 16.23 1.89 6.79
N ALA A 115 16.53 0.63 7.08
CA ALA A 115 16.96 -0.31 6.05
C ALA A 115 15.84 -0.53 5.01
N GLY A 116 16.18 -0.63 3.73
CA GLY A 116 15.23 -0.92 2.64
C GLY A 116 14.30 0.24 2.24
N GLN A 117 14.60 1.47 2.67
CA GLN A 117 13.75 2.64 2.43
C GLN A 117 14.15 3.48 1.21
N ALA A 118 15.17 3.08 0.45
CA ALA A 118 15.63 3.79 -0.75
C ALA A 118 15.49 2.93 -2.01
N ARG A 119 15.17 3.55 -3.14
CA ARG A 119 15.20 2.95 -4.47
C ARG A 119 16.11 3.77 -5.38
N TYR A 120 16.91 3.06 -6.18
CA TYR A 120 17.84 3.64 -7.14
C TYR A 120 17.49 3.14 -8.55
N THR A 121 17.68 4.00 -9.54
CA THR A 121 17.54 3.65 -10.97
C THR A 121 18.71 4.28 -11.69
N ASP A 122 19.45 3.48 -12.46
CA ASP A 122 20.65 3.90 -13.18
C ASP A 122 21.67 4.66 -12.32
N GLY A 123 21.82 4.26 -11.06
CA GLY A 123 22.74 4.85 -10.08
C GLY A 123 22.17 6.03 -9.30
N SER A 124 21.10 6.67 -9.77
CA SER A 124 20.48 7.82 -9.09
C SER A 124 19.40 7.39 -8.12
N LEU A 125 19.32 8.06 -6.96
CA LEU A 125 18.22 7.86 -6.00
C LEU A 125 16.92 8.36 -6.64
N THR A 126 15.90 7.51 -6.73
CA THR A 126 14.58 7.83 -7.30
C THR A 126 13.48 7.88 -6.26
N HIS A 127 13.66 7.21 -5.12
CA HIS A 127 12.74 7.29 -4.00
C HIS A 127 13.46 7.06 -2.68
N ALA A 128 13.08 7.81 -1.64
CA ALA A 128 13.51 7.59 -0.27
C ALA A 128 12.36 7.82 0.72
N ALA A 129 12.14 6.87 1.63
CA ALA A 129 11.28 7.07 2.80
C ALA A 129 12.17 7.34 4.02
N LEU A 130 11.80 8.34 4.83
CA LEU A 130 12.49 8.73 6.05
C LEU A 130 11.53 8.61 7.23
N THR A 131 12.02 8.13 8.37
CA THR A 131 11.24 8.06 9.61
C THR A 131 11.37 9.37 10.39
N ILE A 132 10.25 10.01 10.71
CA ILE A 132 10.20 11.27 11.46
C ILE A 132 10.33 10.99 12.96
N GLU A 133 11.23 11.69 13.65
CA GLU A 133 11.40 11.63 15.10
C GLU A 133 11.39 13.03 15.75
N PRO A 134 10.51 13.28 16.74
CA PRO A 134 9.46 12.38 17.25
C PRO A 134 8.29 12.21 16.27
N GLU A 135 7.40 11.24 16.54
CA GLU A 135 6.15 11.09 15.80
C GLU A 135 5.30 12.37 15.89
N LEU A 136 4.73 12.78 14.76
CA LEU A 136 3.93 14.00 14.68
C LEU A 136 2.56 13.79 15.35
N PRO A 137 2.15 14.71 16.24
CA PRO A 137 0.76 14.80 16.69
C PRO A 137 -0.21 14.99 15.52
N SER A 138 -1.45 14.49 15.65
CA SER A 138 -2.44 14.51 14.55
C SER A 138 -2.81 15.92 14.08
N ASP A 139 -2.85 16.90 14.98
CA ASP A 139 -3.08 18.31 14.64
C ASP A 139 -1.93 18.90 13.82
N LEU A 140 -0.68 18.59 14.18
CA LEU A 140 0.48 18.98 13.39
C LEU A 140 0.50 18.29 12.03
N LEU A 141 0.23 16.98 11.96
CA LEU A 141 0.13 16.23 10.71
C LEU A 141 -0.91 16.86 9.78
N ASN A 142 -2.11 17.17 10.28
CA ASN A 142 -3.17 17.80 9.48
C ASN A 142 -2.83 19.23 9.06
N ARG A 143 -1.94 19.92 9.78
CA ARG A 143 -1.47 21.25 9.39
C ARG A 143 -0.43 21.17 8.27
N VAL A 144 0.53 20.26 8.36
CA VAL A 144 1.67 20.14 7.42
C VAL A 144 1.36 19.26 6.21
N ARG A 145 0.29 18.48 6.31
CA ARG A 145 -0.32 17.72 5.23
C ARG A 145 -1.84 17.91 5.38
N PRO A 146 -2.43 18.98 4.85
CA PRO A 146 -3.88 19.17 4.93
C PRO A 146 -4.60 18.04 4.19
N PRO A 147 -5.56 17.32 4.80
CA PRO A 147 -6.28 16.26 4.10
C PRO A 147 -7.10 16.89 2.96
N ALA A 148 -6.93 16.38 1.74
CA ALA A 148 -7.84 16.70 0.67
C ALA A 148 -9.22 16.04 0.92
N GLU A 149 -10.29 16.65 0.44
CA GLU A 149 -11.58 15.96 0.37
C GLU A 149 -11.60 15.11 -0.91
N PRO A 150 -11.89 13.80 -0.82
CA PRO A 150 -12.00 12.96 -2.00
C PRO A 150 -13.20 13.42 -2.84
N GLU A 151 -12.99 13.66 -4.14
CA GLU A 151 -14.05 14.13 -5.05
C GLU A 151 -15.22 13.15 -5.16
N ALA A 152 -14.91 11.85 -5.17
CA ALA A 152 -15.88 10.77 -5.09
C ALA A 152 -15.26 9.57 -4.38
N LEU A 153 -16.07 8.86 -3.60
CA LEU A 153 -15.70 7.58 -3.00
C LEU A 153 -16.47 6.47 -3.68
N ALA A 154 -15.82 5.33 -3.88
CA ALA A 154 -16.46 4.14 -4.39
C ALA A 154 -17.63 3.74 -3.48
N ASP A 155 -18.80 3.53 -4.08
CA ASP A 155 -20.00 3.14 -3.34
C ASP A 155 -19.97 1.66 -2.92
N LEU A 156 -20.99 1.28 -2.14
CA LEU A 156 -21.19 -0.08 -1.66
C LEU A 156 -22.41 -0.77 -2.32
N GLY A 157 -22.90 -0.27 -3.45
CA GLY A 157 -24.05 -0.81 -4.15
C GLY A 157 -23.87 -2.28 -4.56
N TRP A 158 -22.63 -2.64 -4.90
CA TRP A 158 -22.22 -4.01 -5.24
C TRP A 158 -22.53 -5.04 -4.14
N LEU A 159 -22.57 -4.63 -2.86
CA LEU A 159 -22.91 -5.53 -1.74
C LEU A 159 -24.32 -6.12 -1.89
N ALA A 160 -25.25 -5.40 -2.48
CA ALA A 160 -26.61 -5.90 -2.69
C ALA A 160 -26.68 -7.06 -3.70
N ARG A 161 -25.62 -7.25 -4.51
CA ARG A 161 -25.56 -8.23 -5.60
C ARG A 161 -24.73 -9.46 -5.31
N VAL A 162 -23.93 -9.46 -4.22
CA VAL A 162 -22.97 -10.54 -3.94
C VAL A 162 -23.59 -11.94 -3.86
N HIS A 163 -24.87 -12.07 -3.49
CA HIS A 163 -25.54 -13.38 -3.46
C HIS A 163 -26.28 -13.73 -4.76
N THR A 164 -26.83 -12.73 -5.46
CA THR A 164 -27.71 -12.94 -6.61
C THR A 164 -26.96 -12.89 -7.94
N SER A 165 -25.97 -12.01 -8.03
CA SER A 165 -25.17 -11.74 -9.23
C SER A 165 -23.71 -11.41 -8.84
N PRO A 166 -22.90 -12.38 -8.36
CA PRO A 166 -21.52 -12.13 -7.94
C PRO A 166 -20.64 -11.48 -9.02
N LEU A 167 -20.88 -11.79 -10.29
CA LEU A 167 -20.16 -11.17 -11.41
C LEU A 167 -20.53 -9.69 -11.61
N GLU A 168 -21.79 -9.32 -11.45
CA GLU A 168 -22.18 -7.91 -11.49
C GLU A 168 -21.57 -7.15 -10.30
N ALA A 169 -21.56 -7.78 -9.11
CA ALA A 169 -20.90 -7.23 -7.93
C ALA A 169 -19.40 -7.00 -8.16
N LEU A 170 -18.71 -7.97 -8.79
CA LEU A 170 -17.31 -7.85 -9.20
C LEU A 170 -17.11 -6.65 -10.14
N THR A 171 -17.90 -6.55 -11.20
CA THR A 171 -17.77 -5.46 -12.17
C THR A 171 -17.99 -4.09 -11.53
N GLU A 172 -19.06 -3.93 -10.74
CA GLU A 172 -19.35 -2.68 -10.02
C GLU A 172 -18.23 -2.32 -9.04
N PHE A 173 -17.72 -3.30 -8.28
CA PHE A 173 -16.59 -3.09 -7.37
C PHE A 173 -15.34 -2.64 -8.11
N VAL A 174 -14.91 -3.39 -9.14
CA VAL A 174 -13.68 -3.12 -9.89
C VAL A 174 -13.72 -1.76 -10.59
N GLU A 175 -14.85 -1.43 -11.22
CA GLU A 175 -14.98 -0.15 -11.93
C GLU A 175 -15.01 1.05 -10.97
N GLY A 176 -15.55 0.88 -9.76
CA GLY A 176 -15.56 1.91 -8.73
C GLY A 176 -14.23 2.10 -7.99
N TRP A 177 -13.45 1.03 -7.81
CA TRP A 177 -12.25 1.04 -6.97
C TRP A 177 -10.92 1.08 -7.71
N ILE A 178 -10.84 0.41 -8.86
CA ILE A 178 -9.59 0.18 -9.57
C ILE A 178 -9.60 1.03 -10.84
N PRO A 179 -8.81 2.12 -10.90
CA PRO A 179 -8.83 3.00 -12.05
C PRO A 179 -8.25 2.31 -13.28
N GLU A 180 -8.74 2.69 -14.46
CA GLU A 180 -8.06 2.33 -15.70
C GLU A 180 -6.70 3.01 -15.80
N THR A 181 -5.79 2.32 -16.46
CA THR A 181 -4.46 2.83 -16.80
C THR A 181 -4.37 3.09 -18.29
N GLY A 182 -3.31 3.79 -18.72
CA GLY A 182 -2.99 3.93 -20.14
C GLY A 182 -2.58 2.60 -20.80
N GLU A 183 -2.20 1.60 -20.00
CA GLU A 183 -1.79 0.28 -20.46
C GLU A 183 -2.98 -0.51 -21.02
N ASP A 184 -2.73 -1.25 -22.10
CA ASP A 184 -3.67 -2.21 -22.67
C ASP A 184 -2.94 -3.56 -22.78
N LEU A 185 -3.30 -4.51 -21.93
CA LEU A 185 -2.73 -5.85 -21.91
C LEU A 185 -3.13 -6.70 -23.14
N GLY A 186 -3.98 -6.17 -24.01
CA GLY A 186 -4.49 -6.85 -25.19
C GLY A 186 -5.56 -7.90 -24.87
N GLU A 187 -5.72 -8.87 -25.78
CA GLU A 187 -6.72 -9.93 -25.62
C GLU A 187 -6.26 -10.97 -24.59
N LEU A 188 -6.84 -10.90 -23.39
CA LEU A 188 -6.52 -11.77 -22.27
C LEU A 188 -7.34 -13.06 -22.20
N THR A 189 -8.06 -13.46 -23.25
CA THR A 189 -8.92 -14.66 -23.23
C THR A 189 -8.38 -15.83 -24.06
N ARG A 190 -7.26 -15.65 -24.77
CA ARG A 190 -6.63 -16.74 -25.53
C ARG A 190 -5.84 -17.65 -24.59
N GLY A 191 -6.27 -18.90 -24.46
CA GLY A 191 -5.62 -19.90 -23.62
C GLY A 191 -5.68 -21.31 -24.22
N ALA A 192 -5.03 -22.25 -23.52
CA ALA A 192 -4.97 -23.66 -23.93
C ALA A 192 -6.28 -24.43 -23.67
N CYS A 193 -7.20 -23.85 -22.91
CA CYS A 193 -8.50 -24.44 -22.58
C CYS A 193 -9.62 -23.39 -22.71
N ASN A 194 -10.87 -23.86 -22.58
CA ASN A 194 -12.01 -22.95 -22.49
C ASN A 194 -11.87 -22.06 -21.25
N VAL A 195 -12.12 -20.76 -21.40
CA VAL A 195 -12.08 -19.79 -20.31
C VAL A 195 -13.49 -19.71 -19.71
N PRO A 196 -13.69 -20.07 -18.43
CA PRO A 196 -14.99 -19.96 -17.78
C PRO A 196 -15.50 -18.51 -17.78
N PRO A 197 -16.81 -18.27 -17.95
CA PRO A 197 -17.39 -16.92 -17.97
C PRO A 197 -16.89 -15.96 -16.87
N PRO A 198 -16.74 -16.36 -15.59
CA PRO A 198 -16.24 -15.44 -14.58
C PRO A 198 -14.79 -14.99 -14.82
N LEU A 199 -13.92 -15.90 -15.26
CA LEU A 199 -12.54 -15.57 -15.62
C LEU A 199 -12.47 -14.74 -16.90
N ALA A 200 -13.37 -14.97 -17.86
CA ALA A 200 -13.45 -14.16 -19.07
C ALA A 200 -13.80 -12.69 -18.75
N GLU A 201 -14.78 -12.48 -17.86
CA GLU A 201 -15.16 -11.13 -17.41
C GLU A 201 -14.05 -10.47 -16.59
N PHE A 202 -13.39 -11.22 -15.70
CA PHE A 202 -12.24 -10.72 -14.96
C PHE A 202 -11.08 -10.31 -15.89
N CYS A 203 -10.78 -11.12 -16.91
CA CYS A 203 -9.79 -10.80 -17.94
C CYS A 203 -10.18 -9.55 -18.75
N ARG A 204 -11.48 -9.37 -19.06
CA ARG A 204 -11.99 -8.17 -19.72
C ARG A 204 -11.73 -6.93 -18.89
N LEU A 205 -12.01 -6.97 -17.60
CA LEU A 205 -11.76 -5.87 -16.66
C LEU A 205 -10.26 -5.59 -16.50
N ALA A 206 -9.45 -6.64 -16.35
CA ALA A 206 -8.01 -6.56 -16.13
C ALA A 206 -7.26 -5.95 -17.32
N ARG A 207 -7.78 -6.06 -18.55
CA ARG A 207 -7.16 -5.53 -19.78
C ARG A 207 -6.68 -4.08 -19.64
N ARG A 208 -7.49 -3.24 -19.00
CA ARG A 208 -7.23 -1.80 -18.77
C ARG A 208 -6.81 -1.51 -17.32
N ARG A 209 -6.79 -2.53 -16.47
CA ARG A 209 -6.54 -2.47 -15.02
C ARG A 209 -5.54 -3.55 -14.60
N PRO A 210 -4.26 -3.47 -15.00
CA PRO A 210 -3.29 -4.54 -14.74
C PRO A 210 -3.17 -4.93 -13.25
N ALA A 211 -3.34 -3.96 -12.34
CA ALA A 211 -3.34 -4.19 -10.89
C ALA A 211 -4.40 -5.21 -10.42
N LEU A 212 -5.47 -5.41 -11.19
CA LEU A 212 -6.50 -6.40 -10.89
C LEU A 212 -5.97 -7.85 -10.97
N LEU A 213 -4.93 -8.10 -11.76
CA LEU A 213 -4.26 -9.42 -11.79
C LEU A 213 -3.44 -9.69 -10.52
N GLY A 214 -3.33 -8.70 -9.63
CA GLY A 214 -2.74 -8.81 -8.32
C GLY A 214 -1.26 -8.46 -8.25
N VAL A 215 -0.86 -7.96 -7.08
CA VAL A 215 0.51 -7.57 -6.73
C VAL A 215 1.03 -8.44 -5.60
N GLN A 216 0.20 -8.68 -4.57
CA GLN A 216 0.54 -9.57 -3.43
C GLN A 216 0.28 -11.03 -3.77
N ASN A 217 -0.82 -11.33 -4.44
CA ASN A 217 -1.06 -12.60 -5.10
C ASN A 217 -1.16 -12.34 -6.60
N ARG A 218 -1.08 -13.39 -7.42
CA ARG A 218 -1.06 -13.22 -8.88
C ARG A 218 -2.01 -14.18 -9.56
N LEU A 219 -2.94 -13.64 -10.33
CA LEU A 219 -3.69 -14.42 -11.32
C LEU A 219 -2.93 -14.40 -12.64
N ARG A 220 -2.75 -15.59 -13.20
CA ARG A 220 -2.10 -15.82 -14.49
C ARG A 220 -3.08 -15.52 -15.61
N THR A 221 -2.57 -15.03 -16.73
CA THR A 221 -3.35 -14.90 -17.96
C THR A 221 -3.62 -16.29 -18.55
N PRO A 222 -4.73 -16.51 -19.30
CA PRO A 222 -5.05 -17.79 -19.92
C PRO A 222 -3.95 -18.41 -20.79
N SER A 223 -3.11 -17.59 -21.41
CA SER A 223 -1.96 -18.03 -22.20
C SER A 223 -0.85 -18.69 -21.36
N SER A 224 -0.85 -18.47 -20.04
CA SER A 224 0.15 -18.97 -19.10
C SER A 224 -0.39 -20.00 -18.11
N TRP A 225 -1.66 -20.36 -18.23
CA TRP A 225 -2.27 -21.43 -17.46
C TRP A 225 -1.62 -22.78 -17.76
N ARG A 226 -1.54 -23.63 -16.74
CA ARG A 226 -0.88 -24.93 -16.85
C ARG A 226 -1.80 -26.02 -16.34
N ALA A 227 -1.79 -27.17 -17.00
CA ALA A 227 -2.37 -28.37 -16.43
C ALA A 227 -1.66 -28.69 -15.11
N ALA A 228 -2.46 -28.96 -14.09
CA ALA A 228 -2.03 -29.43 -12.78
C ALA A 228 -2.49 -30.89 -12.60
N ARG A 229 -2.77 -31.29 -11.36
CA ARG A 229 -3.27 -32.64 -11.05
C ARG A 229 -4.75 -32.81 -11.40
N ASP A 230 -5.13 -34.05 -11.66
CA ASP A 230 -6.53 -34.49 -11.79
C ASP A 230 -7.37 -33.72 -12.83
N GLY A 231 -6.73 -33.24 -13.90
CA GLY A 231 -7.39 -32.48 -14.96
C GLY A 231 -7.71 -31.02 -14.59
N LEU A 232 -7.31 -30.57 -13.40
CA LEU A 232 -7.44 -29.18 -12.96
C LEU A 232 -6.38 -28.29 -13.63
N ILE A 233 -6.70 -27.01 -13.76
CA ILE A 233 -5.84 -25.99 -14.37
C ILE A 233 -5.37 -25.01 -13.30
N ALA A 234 -4.05 -24.83 -13.19
CA ALA A 234 -3.44 -23.80 -12.36
C ALA A 234 -3.56 -22.42 -13.01
N PHE A 235 -4.21 -21.49 -12.31
CA PHE A 235 -4.56 -20.16 -12.83
C PHE A 235 -4.09 -19.00 -11.97
N GLY A 236 -3.56 -19.24 -10.77
CA GLY A 236 -2.99 -18.18 -9.94
C GLY A 236 -2.10 -18.73 -8.84
N ASP A 237 -1.28 -17.85 -8.26
CA ASP A 237 -0.29 -18.19 -7.24
C ASP A 237 -0.29 -17.18 -6.11
N GLU A 238 0.02 -17.67 -4.91
CA GLU A 238 0.46 -16.84 -3.79
C GLU A 238 1.90 -16.40 -4.03
N SER A 239 2.23 -15.10 -3.86
CA SER A 239 3.53 -14.56 -4.31
C SER A 239 4.74 -15.04 -3.52
N GLN A 240 4.56 -15.58 -2.32
CA GLN A 240 5.62 -16.19 -1.51
C GLN A 240 5.83 -17.68 -1.85
N GLY A 241 5.08 -18.20 -2.82
CA GLY A 241 5.18 -19.59 -3.28
C GLY A 241 4.57 -20.60 -2.33
N GLY A 242 3.64 -20.18 -1.46
CA GLY A 242 3.01 -21.03 -0.47
C GLY A 242 2.02 -22.03 -1.07
N PHE A 243 1.27 -21.64 -2.11
CA PHE A 243 0.28 -22.48 -2.78
C PHE A 243 -0.16 -21.88 -4.13
N THR A 244 -0.89 -22.67 -4.93
CA THR A 244 -1.47 -22.29 -6.23
C THR A 244 -2.98 -22.49 -6.22
N TRP A 245 -3.74 -21.64 -6.92
CA TRP A 245 -5.15 -21.84 -7.16
C TRP A 245 -5.40 -22.63 -8.46
N LEU A 246 -6.31 -23.61 -8.37
CA LEU A 246 -6.72 -24.47 -9.47
C LEU A 246 -8.22 -24.37 -9.75
N PHE A 247 -8.65 -24.72 -10.96
CA PHE A 247 -10.06 -24.85 -11.32
C PHE A 247 -10.30 -26.00 -12.33
N ASP A 248 -11.54 -26.48 -12.39
CA ASP A 248 -12.00 -27.44 -13.43
C ASP A 248 -12.53 -26.68 -14.66
N PRO A 249 -11.89 -26.80 -15.84
CA PRO A 249 -12.27 -26.05 -17.03
C PRO A 249 -13.58 -26.52 -17.69
N SER A 250 -14.17 -27.63 -17.22
CA SER A 250 -15.43 -28.16 -17.77
C SER A 250 -16.69 -27.45 -17.23
N ARG A 251 -16.55 -26.65 -16.17
CA ARG A 251 -17.66 -25.99 -15.47
C ARG A 251 -17.75 -24.51 -15.88
N SER A 252 -18.97 -23.99 -15.96
CA SER A 252 -19.21 -22.57 -16.29
C SER A 252 -18.82 -21.63 -15.14
N ASP A 253 -19.12 -22.02 -13.91
CA ASP A 253 -18.65 -21.35 -12.69
C ASP A 253 -17.97 -22.42 -11.82
N PRO A 254 -16.67 -22.70 -12.06
CA PRO A 254 -15.98 -23.80 -11.39
C PRO A 254 -15.74 -23.54 -9.91
N GLU A 255 -15.64 -24.61 -9.14
CA GLU A 255 -15.03 -24.55 -7.81
C GLU A 255 -13.55 -24.15 -7.95
N VAL A 256 -13.08 -23.34 -7.01
CA VAL A 256 -11.65 -23.00 -6.89
C VAL A 256 -11.01 -23.88 -5.84
N TRP A 257 -9.84 -24.41 -6.15
CA TRP A 257 -9.09 -25.30 -5.27
C TRP A 257 -7.75 -24.65 -4.90
N ILE A 258 -7.33 -24.81 -3.65
CA ILE A 258 -6.00 -24.47 -3.16
C ILE A 258 -5.16 -25.74 -3.19
N ASP A 259 -4.06 -25.68 -3.93
CA ASP A 259 -3.05 -26.73 -4.01
C ASP A 259 -1.77 -26.26 -3.30
N GLN A 260 -1.48 -26.88 -2.15
CA GLN A 260 -0.35 -26.57 -1.29
C GLN A 260 0.53 -27.82 -1.10
N ASP A 261 1.84 -27.64 -1.22
CA ASP A 261 2.81 -28.72 -1.07
C ASP A 261 2.63 -29.48 0.26
N GLY A 262 2.63 -30.81 0.15
CA GLY A 262 2.46 -31.71 1.29
C GLY A 262 1.04 -31.79 1.86
N HIS A 263 0.05 -31.18 1.22
CA HIS A 263 -1.35 -31.19 1.66
C HIS A 263 -2.32 -31.65 0.55
N GLU A 264 -3.42 -32.25 0.97
CA GLU A 264 -4.54 -32.53 0.06
C GLU A 264 -5.17 -31.22 -0.43
N PRO A 265 -5.57 -31.14 -1.71
CA PRO A 265 -6.13 -29.93 -2.26
C PRO A 265 -7.49 -29.67 -1.61
N ARG A 266 -7.72 -28.41 -1.24
CA ARG A 266 -8.92 -27.98 -0.53
C ARG A 266 -9.71 -27.00 -1.37
N ARG A 267 -11.04 -27.07 -1.31
CA ARG A 267 -11.89 -26.12 -2.03
C ARG A 267 -11.93 -24.79 -1.29
N GLU A 268 -11.82 -23.68 -2.01
CA GLU A 268 -12.32 -22.40 -1.54
C GLU A 268 -13.81 -22.49 -1.22
N HIS A 269 -14.29 -21.61 -0.33
CA HIS A 269 -15.71 -21.60 0.05
C HIS A 269 -16.59 -21.03 -1.06
N GLN A 270 -16.07 -20.09 -1.84
CA GLN A 270 -16.77 -19.50 -2.98
C GLN A 270 -16.38 -20.19 -4.30
N PRO A 271 -17.33 -20.38 -5.24
CA PRO A 271 -16.98 -20.72 -6.61
C PRO A 271 -16.23 -19.55 -7.28
N MET A 272 -15.73 -19.75 -8.50
CA MET A 272 -14.90 -18.80 -9.23
C MET A 272 -15.47 -17.38 -9.22
N SER A 273 -16.76 -17.21 -9.46
CA SER A 273 -17.41 -15.88 -9.47
C SER A 273 -17.28 -15.13 -8.14
N GLY A 274 -17.49 -15.78 -6.99
CA GLY A 274 -17.34 -15.19 -5.67
C GLY A 274 -15.87 -15.07 -5.24
N PHE A 275 -15.05 -16.08 -5.57
CA PHE A 275 -13.61 -16.08 -5.32
C PHE A 275 -12.93 -14.87 -5.97
N LEU A 276 -13.24 -14.55 -7.22
CA LEU A 276 -12.63 -13.42 -7.93
C LEU A 276 -12.95 -12.07 -7.27
N LEU A 277 -14.14 -11.90 -6.67
CA LEU A 277 -14.46 -10.70 -5.90
C LEU A 277 -13.68 -10.66 -4.57
N GLN A 278 -13.56 -11.78 -3.85
CA GLN A 278 -12.72 -11.84 -2.64
C GLN A 278 -11.25 -11.56 -2.95
N PHE A 279 -10.73 -12.11 -4.05
CA PHE A 279 -9.39 -11.83 -4.56
C PHE A 279 -9.21 -10.35 -4.87
N ALA A 280 -10.16 -9.73 -5.60
CA ALA A 280 -10.11 -8.31 -5.94
C ALA A 280 -10.17 -7.42 -4.69
N LEU A 281 -11.00 -7.75 -3.69
CA LEU A 281 -11.05 -7.05 -2.41
C LEU A 281 -9.70 -7.09 -1.71
N PHE A 282 -9.10 -8.28 -1.60
CA PHE A 282 -7.79 -8.44 -0.96
C PHE A 282 -6.70 -7.66 -1.67
N GLU A 283 -6.56 -7.81 -2.98
CA GLU A 283 -5.52 -7.12 -3.75
C GLU A 283 -5.72 -5.60 -3.71
N THR A 284 -6.96 -5.12 -3.81
CA THR A 284 -7.25 -3.68 -3.71
C THR A 284 -6.86 -3.15 -2.33
N MET A 285 -7.22 -3.86 -1.26
CA MET A 285 -6.88 -3.48 0.12
C MET A 285 -5.37 -3.48 0.35
N ARG A 286 -4.67 -4.52 -0.10
CA ARG A 286 -3.23 -4.68 0.12
C ARG A 286 -2.39 -3.68 -0.66
N ASN A 287 -2.91 -3.21 -1.79
CA ASN A 287 -2.25 -2.22 -2.65
C ASN A 287 -2.82 -0.81 -2.48
N ALA A 288 -3.68 -0.60 -1.50
CA ALA A 288 -4.24 0.70 -1.22
C ALA A 288 -3.13 1.69 -0.84
N PRO A 289 -3.24 2.96 -1.26
CA PRO A 289 -2.21 3.97 -0.99
C PRO A 289 -2.10 4.36 0.49
N TYR A 290 -3.16 4.15 1.27
CA TYR A 290 -3.19 4.47 2.70
C TYR A 290 -3.56 3.24 3.51
N VAL A 291 -2.71 2.91 4.47
CA VAL A 291 -2.89 1.71 5.28
C VAL A 291 -3.10 2.04 6.76
N ALA A 292 -4.01 1.31 7.39
CA ALA A 292 -4.05 1.13 8.85
C ALA A 292 -3.91 -0.35 9.16
N GLN A 293 -2.93 -0.72 9.99
CA GLN A 293 -2.72 -2.12 10.36
C GLN A 293 -2.30 -2.30 11.81
N ARG A 294 -2.76 -3.41 12.38
CA ARG A 294 -2.36 -3.89 13.68
C ARG A 294 -2.41 -5.42 13.67
N SER A 295 -1.25 -6.04 13.87
CA SER A 295 -1.18 -7.44 14.33
C SER A 295 -1.58 -7.47 15.80
N ASP A 296 -2.01 -8.61 16.35
CA ASP A 296 -2.29 -8.78 17.78
C ASP A 296 -3.44 -7.98 18.42
N LEU A 297 -4.50 -7.69 17.65
CA LEU A 297 -5.65 -6.93 18.14
C LEU A 297 -6.45 -7.71 19.20
N ALA A 298 -6.74 -7.05 20.33
CA ALA A 298 -7.62 -7.57 21.36
C ALA A 298 -9.08 -7.64 20.88
N ALA A 299 -9.86 -8.61 21.38
CA ALA A 299 -11.24 -8.85 20.96
C ALA A 299 -12.13 -7.59 21.00
N GLU A 300 -12.03 -6.78 22.07
CA GLU A 300 -12.78 -5.52 22.19
C GLU A 300 -12.51 -4.53 21.04
N HIS A 301 -11.31 -4.55 20.47
CA HIS A 301 -10.92 -3.69 19.37
C HIS A 301 -11.34 -4.30 18.01
N VAL A 302 -11.35 -5.62 17.89
CA VAL A 302 -11.95 -6.31 16.74
C VAL A 302 -13.44 -5.95 16.65
N ASP A 303 -14.17 -6.00 17.77
CA ASP A 303 -15.59 -5.64 17.82
C ASP A 303 -15.83 -4.19 17.38
N LYS A 304 -14.99 -3.25 17.83
CA LYS A 304 -15.06 -1.85 17.40
C LYS A 304 -14.87 -1.70 15.89
N VAL A 305 -13.87 -2.37 15.29
CA VAL A 305 -13.63 -2.30 13.84
C VAL A 305 -14.81 -2.91 13.08
N THR A 306 -15.22 -4.12 13.46
CA THR A 306 -16.29 -4.85 12.77
C THR A 306 -17.67 -4.22 12.92
N THR A 307 -17.92 -3.47 14.01
CA THR A 307 -19.14 -2.65 14.19
C THR A 307 -19.10 -1.37 13.35
N ALA A 308 -17.92 -0.78 13.15
CA ALA A 308 -17.79 0.48 12.40
C ALA A 308 -17.90 0.31 10.87
N LEU A 309 -17.78 -0.93 10.37
CA LEU A 309 -17.71 -1.26 8.96
C LEU A 309 -18.82 -2.24 8.55
N THR A 310 -19.18 -2.26 7.27
CA THR A 310 -20.17 -3.20 6.75
C THR A 310 -19.51 -4.53 6.42
N PRO A 311 -19.95 -5.68 6.98
CA PRO A 311 -19.37 -6.97 6.64
C PRO A 311 -19.72 -7.37 5.20
N VAL A 312 -18.77 -8.00 4.49
CA VAL A 312 -19.07 -8.71 3.24
C VAL A 312 -19.73 -10.04 3.61
N PRO A 313 -20.95 -10.35 3.12
CA PRO A 313 -21.79 -11.43 3.67
C PRO A 313 -21.43 -12.82 3.12
N TRP A 314 -20.14 -13.15 3.08
CA TRP A 314 -19.64 -14.46 2.65
C TRP A 314 -18.89 -15.18 3.75
N GLU A 315 -18.69 -16.48 3.52
CA GLU A 315 -17.78 -17.28 4.34
C GLU A 315 -16.36 -16.71 4.23
N PRO A 316 -15.53 -16.90 5.27
CA PRO A 316 -14.16 -16.40 5.28
C PRO A 316 -13.39 -16.85 4.05
N TRP A 317 -12.53 -15.98 3.53
CA TRP A 317 -11.58 -16.41 2.52
C TRP A 317 -10.50 -17.29 3.17
N ARG A 318 -10.07 -18.34 2.47
CA ARG A 318 -9.21 -19.36 3.08
C ARG A 318 -7.77 -18.93 3.29
N TRP A 319 -7.30 -17.90 2.59
CA TRP A 319 -5.96 -17.36 2.78
C TRP A 319 -5.97 -16.24 3.83
N PRO A 320 -5.01 -16.19 4.77
CA PRO A 320 -3.89 -17.12 4.94
C PRO A 320 -4.15 -18.38 5.77
N ASN A 321 -5.26 -18.46 6.50
CA ASN A 321 -5.47 -19.52 7.48
C ASN A 321 -6.95 -19.83 7.79
N ASP A 322 -7.82 -19.73 6.79
CA ASP A 322 -9.25 -20.06 6.89
C ASP A 322 -10.08 -19.15 7.80
N SER A 323 -9.65 -17.90 7.98
CA SER A 323 -10.30 -16.96 8.90
C SER A 323 -10.50 -15.55 8.36
N THR A 324 -10.06 -15.25 7.13
CA THR A 324 -10.05 -13.89 6.61
C THR A 324 -11.46 -13.41 6.28
N ARG A 325 -11.93 -12.38 6.99
CA ARG A 325 -13.23 -11.76 6.80
C ARG A 325 -13.06 -10.33 6.32
N PHE A 326 -13.80 -9.95 5.27
CA PHE A 326 -13.77 -8.61 4.73
C PHE A 326 -14.87 -7.73 5.31
N HIS A 327 -14.52 -6.46 5.55
CA HIS A 327 -15.39 -5.40 6.00
C HIS A 327 -15.12 -4.16 5.15
N VAL A 328 -16.16 -3.39 4.82
CA VAL A 328 -16.05 -2.29 3.88
C VAL A 328 -16.79 -1.03 4.35
N ALA A 329 -16.30 0.11 3.92
CA ALA A 329 -16.98 1.41 3.95
C ALA A 329 -16.66 2.14 2.62
N PRO A 330 -17.37 3.22 2.26
CA PRO A 330 -17.02 3.96 1.04
C PRO A 330 -15.54 4.37 1.01
N GLY A 331 -14.79 3.89 0.01
CA GLY A 331 -13.35 4.11 -0.12
C GLY A 331 -12.45 3.42 0.91
N LEU A 332 -12.97 2.48 1.71
CA LEU A 332 -12.23 1.67 2.68
C LEU A 332 -12.54 0.17 2.54
N ILE A 333 -11.50 -0.66 2.48
CA ILE A 333 -11.62 -2.12 2.66
C ILE A 333 -10.78 -2.48 3.88
N ALA A 334 -11.28 -3.36 4.72
CA ALA A 334 -10.56 -3.95 5.82
C ALA A 334 -10.73 -5.45 5.83
N GLU A 335 -9.72 -6.15 6.31
CA GLU A 335 -9.81 -7.56 6.67
C GLU A 335 -9.54 -7.75 8.16
N THR A 336 -10.21 -8.74 8.73
CA THR A 336 -9.82 -9.35 10.00
C THR A 336 -9.39 -10.78 9.74
N THR A 337 -8.32 -11.23 10.39
CA THR A 337 -7.77 -12.58 10.21
C THR A 337 -7.24 -13.06 11.55
N ASP A 338 -7.64 -14.25 11.98
CA ASP A 338 -7.16 -14.88 13.20
C ASP A 338 -5.67 -15.22 13.08
N GLN A 339 -4.94 -15.23 14.19
CA GLN A 339 -3.53 -15.61 14.25
C GLN A 339 -3.35 -16.85 15.11
N TRP A 340 -2.18 -17.49 14.98
CA TRP A 340 -1.84 -18.76 15.65
C TRP A 340 -1.96 -18.77 17.20
N HIS A 341 -2.09 -17.60 17.84
CA HIS A 341 -2.22 -17.47 19.30
C HIS A 341 -3.60 -16.96 19.75
N GLY A 342 -4.61 -17.01 18.88
CA GLY A 342 -5.97 -16.55 19.19
C GLY A 342 -6.14 -15.03 19.18
N ASN A 343 -5.10 -14.28 18.81
CA ASN A 343 -5.23 -12.85 18.52
C ASN A 343 -5.68 -12.65 17.08
N THR A 344 -6.33 -11.52 16.79
CA THR A 344 -6.78 -11.19 15.43
C THR A 344 -5.88 -10.08 14.87
N SER A 345 -5.46 -10.20 13.62
CA SER A 345 -4.91 -9.07 12.86
C SER A 345 -6.02 -8.31 12.15
N VAL A 346 -5.84 -7.00 12.07
CA VAL A 346 -6.59 -6.13 11.16
C VAL A 346 -5.65 -5.48 10.17
N TRP A 347 -6.06 -5.46 8.91
CA TRP A 347 -5.45 -4.63 7.88
C TRP A 347 -6.56 -3.86 7.20
N ALA A 348 -6.37 -2.57 6.98
CA ALA A 348 -7.29 -1.72 6.25
C ALA A 348 -6.54 -0.92 5.20
N GLY A 349 -7.09 -0.88 3.99
CA GLY A 349 -6.61 -0.12 2.86
C GLY A 349 -7.66 0.91 2.44
N ALA A 350 -7.23 2.16 2.27
CA ALA A 350 -8.10 3.26 1.86
C ALA A 350 -7.57 3.96 0.60
N VAL A 351 -8.50 4.43 -0.24
CA VAL A 351 -8.17 5.24 -1.42
C VAL A 351 -7.71 6.66 -1.05
N HIS A 352 -8.13 7.13 0.12
CA HIS A 352 -7.82 8.46 0.61
C HIS A 352 -7.55 8.44 2.12
N ARG A 353 -6.55 9.18 2.60
CA ARG A 353 -6.15 9.20 4.02
C ARG A 353 -7.28 9.61 4.97
N SER A 354 -8.11 10.57 4.56
CA SER A 354 -9.22 11.09 5.37
C SER A 354 -10.28 10.02 5.64
N VAL A 355 -10.38 8.99 4.79
CA VAL A 355 -11.29 7.86 4.96
C VAL A 355 -10.86 6.96 6.13
N LEU A 356 -9.59 6.99 6.55
CA LEU A 356 -9.13 6.26 7.73
C LEU A 356 -9.50 6.95 9.06
N LYS A 357 -9.95 8.22 9.03
CA LYS A 357 -10.26 9.00 10.25
C LYS A 357 -11.20 8.28 11.23
N PRO A 358 -12.32 7.62 10.80
CA PRO A 358 -13.17 6.88 11.72
C PRO A 358 -12.43 5.76 12.47
N LEU A 359 -11.47 5.08 11.81
CA LEU A 359 -10.66 4.03 12.45
C LEU A 359 -9.70 4.61 13.50
N GLY A 360 -9.19 5.82 13.28
CA GLY A 360 -8.36 6.53 14.26
C GLY A 360 -9.11 6.90 15.54
N GLN A 361 -10.43 7.06 15.46
CA GLN A 361 -11.29 7.40 16.60
C GLN A 361 -11.66 6.20 17.48
N LEU A 362 -11.32 4.97 17.07
CA LEU A 362 -11.64 3.75 17.82
C LEU A 362 -10.72 3.50 19.03
N GLY A 363 -9.69 4.33 19.21
CA GLY A 363 -8.71 4.20 20.30
C GLY A 363 -7.78 2.99 20.15
N ILE A 364 -7.63 2.48 18.94
CA ILE A 364 -6.78 1.33 18.64
C ILE A 364 -5.32 1.78 18.57
N PRO A 365 -4.38 1.09 19.23
CA PRO A 365 -2.96 1.38 19.14
C PRO A 365 -2.39 0.82 17.83
N TRP A 366 -2.66 1.46 16.70
CA TRP A 366 -2.22 1.03 15.37
C TRP A 366 -0.69 0.88 15.28
N THR A 367 -0.22 -0.20 14.67
CA THR A 367 1.21 -0.37 14.37
C THR A 367 1.63 0.53 13.20
N THR A 368 0.74 0.65 12.21
CA THR A 368 0.85 1.61 11.11
C THR A 368 -0.50 2.28 10.93
N PHE A 369 -0.49 3.59 10.74
CA PHE A 369 -1.67 4.40 10.46
C PHE A 369 -1.27 5.56 9.55
N GLU A 370 -1.79 5.57 8.33
CA GLU A 370 -1.43 6.55 7.28
C GLU A 370 -2.57 7.54 6.99
N GLY A 371 -3.52 7.65 7.92
CA GLY A 371 -4.69 8.56 7.92
C GLY A 371 -4.47 9.84 8.69
#